data_AF-A0A964KD34-F1
#
_entry.id   AF-A0A964KD34-F1
#
_cell.length_a   1.000
_cell.length_b   1.000
_cell.length_c   1.000
_cell.angle_alpha   90.00
_cell.angle_beta   90.00
_cell.angle_gamma   90.00
#
_symmetry.space_group_name_H-M   'P 1'
#
loop_
_entity.id
_entity.type
_entity.pdbx_description
1 polymer ?
#
loop_
_entity_poly.entity_id
_entity_poly.type
_entity_poly.pdbx_seq_one_letter_code
_entity_poly.pdbx_strand_id
1 'polypeptide(L)'
;MANSGSFRKGVKKPNQGKHGPPKASLAAREAIARFVDGNAERLQGWLDQIAERDGPRAAFQCVVDLIEFHVPKLARRELVGVEDGPLELIVSWQDRG
;
A
#
# COMPACT_ATOMS: atom_id res chain seq x y z
N MET A 1 34.57 26.35 -6.85
CA MET A 1 34.94 25.07 -6.21
C MET A 1 33.93 24.03 -6.67
N ALA A 2 34.34 23.00 -7.42
CA ALA A 2 33.42 22.01 -7.97
C ALA A 2 33.12 20.92 -6.92
N ASN A 3 31.83 20.66 -6.70
CA ASN A 3 31.35 19.65 -5.76
C ASN A 3 31.64 18.25 -6.34
N SER A 4 32.72 17.60 -5.89
CA SER A 4 33.12 16.27 -6.37
C SER A 4 32.18 15.20 -5.79
N GLY A 5 30.99 15.08 -6.37
CA GLY A 5 30.02 14.06 -6.01
C GLY A 5 30.60 12.65 -6.18
N SER A 6 30.50 11.83 -5.14
CA SER A 6 31.00 10.45 -5.05
C SER A 6 30.26 9.43 -5.94
N PHE A 7 29.60 9.89 -7.00
CA PHE A 7 28.89 9.02 -7.94
C PHE A 7 29.90 8.36 -8.88
N ARG A 8 30.07 7.03 -8.74
CA ARG A 8 30.81 6.21 -9.70
C ARG A 8 29.82 5.39 -10.52
N LYS A 9 29.71 5.70 -11.81
CA LYS A 9 28.89 4.93 -12.76
C LYS A 9 29.29 3.45 -12.69
N GLY A 10 28.34 2.57 -12.38
CA GLY A 10 28.56 1.13 -12.27
C GLY A 10 28.85 0.58 -10.86
N VAL A 11 29.04 1.43 -9.84
CA VAL A 11 29.24 0.98 -8.45
C VAL A 11 27.90 0.96 -7.72
N LYS A 12 27.41 -0.23 -7.38
CA LYS A 12 26.22 -0.36 -6.53
C LYS A 12 26.55 0.07 -5.10
N LYS A 13 25.86 1.10 -4.60
CA LYS A 13 25.95 1.48 -3.18
C LYS A 13 25.33 0.38 -2.31
N PRO A 14 25.78 0.18 -1.06
CA PRO A 14 25.06 -0.65 -0.10
C PRO A 14 23.60 -0.19 -0.02
N ASN A 15 22.64 -1.11 -0.16
CA ASN A 15 21.19 -0.85 -0.25
C ASN A 15 20.67 -0.13 -1.51
N GLN A 16 21.48 0.09 -2.55
CA GLN A 16 20.97 0.60 -3.83
C GLN A 16 20.03 -0.43 -4.48
N GLY A 17 18.75 -0.07 -4.65
CA GLY A 17 17.73 -0.93 -5.25
C GLY A 17 16.91 -1.78 -4.26
N LYS A 18 17.17 -1.68 -2.95
CA LYS A 18 16.26 -2.23 -1.93
C LYS A 18 15.13 -1.23 -1.67
N HIS A 19 14.19 -1.15 -2.60
CA HIS A 19 12.97 -0.37 -2.43
C HIS A 19 11.78 -1.33 -2.45
N GLY A 20 11.05 -1.39 -1.34
CA GLY A 20 9.89 -2.26 -1.18
C GLY A 20 9.88 -2.97 0.18
N PRO A 21 8.72 -3.48 0.61
CA PRO A 21 8.63 -4.28 1.83
C PRO A 21 9.59 -5.48 1.77
N PRO A 22 10.14 -5.92 2.91
CA PRO A 22 10.90 -7.17 2.99
C PRO A 22 10.10 -8.33 2.36
N LYS A 23 10.78 -9.27 1.69
CA LYS A 23 10.13 -10.45 1.09
C LYS A 23 9.22 -11.19 2.08
N ALA A 24 9.62 -11.26 3.35
CA ALA A 24 8.82 -11.84 4.43
C ALA A 24 7.48 -11.11 4.65
N SER A 25 7.46 -9.77 4.51
CA SER A 25 6.23 -8.97 4.63
C SER A 25 5.29 -9.15 3.44
N LEU A 26 5.82 -9.38 2.23
CA LEU A 26 5.01 -9.72 1.06
C LEU A 26 4.38 -11.12 1.20
N ALA A 27 5.17 -12.11 1.60
CA ALA A 27 4.67 -13.47 1.84
C ALA A 27 3.58 -13.51 2.93
N ALA A 28 3.74 -12.73 4.01
CA ALA A 28 2.72 -12.61 5.04
C ALA A 28 1.42 -11.98 4.50
N ARG A 29 1.51 -10.93 3.67
CA ARG A 29 0.33 -10.33 3.03
C ARG A 29 -0.39 -11.31 2.11
N GLU A 30 0.34 -12.04 1.28
CA GLU A 30 -0.25 -13.07 0.41
C GLU A 30 -0.91 -14.21 1.19
N ALA A 31 -0.28 -14.66 2.29
CA ALA A 31 -0.84 -15.70 3.14
C ALA A 31 -2.17 -15.25 3.78
N ILE A 32 -2.23 -14.00 4.24
CA ILE A 32 -3.46 -13.43 4.81
C ILE A 32 -4.53 -13.24 3.73
N ALA A 33 -4.17 -12.75 2.55
CA ALA A 33 -5.13 -12.62 1.43
C ALA A 33 -5.75 -13.98 1.07
N ARG A 34 -4.94 -15.03 0.93
CA ARG A 34 -5.43 -16.39 0.65
C ARG A 34 -6.30 -16.95 1.77
N PHE A 35 -5.97 -16.65 3.02
CA PHE A 35 -6.79 -17.05 4.16
C PHE A 35 -8.16 -16.37 4.12
N VAL A 36 -8.20 -15.07 3.82
CA VAL A 36 -9.46 -14.31 3.70
C VAL A 36 -10.29 -14.81 2.53
N ASP A 37 -9.69 -14.97 1.35
CA ASP A 37 -10.37 -15.49 0.16
C ASP A 37 -10.93 -16.91 0.40
N GLY A 38 -10.14 -17.79 1.02
CA GLY A 38 -10.54 -19.17 1.30
C GLY A 38 -11.53 -19.33 2.47
N ASN A 39 -11.97 -18.23 3.09
CA ASN A 39 -13.01 -18.24 4.12
C ASN A 39 -14.11 -17.22 3.82
N ALA A 40 -14.14 -16.62 2.64
CA ALA A 40 -15.10 -15.57 2.29
C ALA A 40 -16.55 -16.06 2.44
N GLU A 41 -16.84 -17.32 2.09
CA GLU A 41 -18.19 -17.90 2.26
C GLU A 41 -18.61 -18.06 3.73
N ARG A 42 -17.65 -18.11 4.66
CA ARG A 42 -17.91 -18.29 6.11
C ARG A 42 -18.05 -16.96 6.84
N LEU A 43 -17.61 -15.86 6.22
CA LEU A 43 -17.51 -14.55 6.86
C LEU A 43 -18.85 -14.06 7.40
N GLN A 44 -19.92 -14.15 6.59
CA GLN A 44 -21.25 -13.73 7.02
C GLN A 44 -21.70 -14.47 8.29
N GLY A 45 -21.54 -15.81 8.32
CA GLY A 45 -21.94 -16.60 9.48
C GLY A 45 -21.15 -16.27 10.75
N TRP A 46 -19.88 -15.89 10.63
CA TRP A 46 -19.10 -15.40 11.77
C TRP A 46 -19.57 -14.03 12.25
N LEU A 47 -19.86 -13.12 11.32
CA LEU A 47 -20.38 -11.79 11.66
C LEU A 47 -21.74 -11.87 12.34
N ASP A 48 -22.61 -12.77 11.90
CA ASP A 48 -23.90 -13.03 12.54
C ASP A 48 -23.70 -13.52 13.99
N GLN A 49 -22.81 -14.50 14.19
CA GLN A 49 -22.48 -15.02 15.54
C GLN A 49 -21.87 -13.95 16.46
N ILE A 50 -21.03 -13.07 15.92
CA ILE A 50 -20.44 -11.95 16.68
C ILE A 50 -21.53 -10.91 16.98
N ALA A 51 -22.41 -10.61 16.03
CA ALA A 51 -23.51 -9.68 16.24
C ALA A 51 -24.49 -10.18 17.31
N GLU A 52 -24.76 -11.49 17.35
CA GLU A 52 -25.57 -12.11 18.39
C GLU A 52 -24.89 -12.09 19.77
N ARG A 53 -23.59 -12.37 19.84
CA ARG A 53 -22.86 -12.47 21.11
C ARG A 53 -22.44 -11.12 21.69
N ASP A 54 -21.85 -10.27 20.85
CA ASP A 54 -21.15 -9.04 21.24
C ASP A 54 -21.81 -7.77 20.68
N GLY A 55 -22.88 -7.93 19.89
CA GLY A 55 -23.65 -6.83 19.30
C GLY A 55 -23.19 -6.42 17.90
N PRO A 56 -24.06 -5.73 17.13
CA PRO A 56 -23.81 -5.38 15.73
C PRO A 56 -22.60 -4.47 15.54
N ARG A 57 -22.28 -3.63 16.53
CA ARG A 57 -21.09 -2.77 16.50
C ARG A 57 -19.79 -3.59 16.48
N ALA A 58 -19.73 -4.68 17.24
CA ALA A 58 -18.55 -5.54 17.28
C ALA A 58 -18.33 -6.24 15.93
N ALA A 59 -19.40 -6.79 15.34
CA ALA A 59 -19.35 -7.38 14.00
C ALA A 59 -18.89 -6.36 12.95
N PHE A 60 -19.45 -5.14 12.98
CA PHE A 60 -19.04 -4.08 12.07
C PHE A 60 -17.57 -3.68 12.23
N GLN A 61 -17.06 -3.62 13.48
CA GLN A 61 -15.65 -3.33 13.73
C GLN A 61 -14.73 -4.39 13.14
N CYS A 62 -15.08 -5.68 13.23
CA CYS A 62 -14.30 -6.76 12.61
C CYS A 62 -14.19 -6.58 11.08
N VAL A 63 -15.25 -6.09 10.42
CA VAL A 63 -15.21 -5.78 8.98
C VAL A 63 -14.27 -4.61 8.69
N VAL A 64 -14.32 -3.55 9.50
CA VAL A 64 -13.41 -2.40 9.35
C VAL A 64 -11.96 -2.84 9.48
N ASP A 65 -11.64 -3.66 10.47
CA ASP A 65 -10.27 -4.14 10.71
C ASP A 65 -9.76 -5.01 9.54
N LEU A 66 -10.62 -5.84 8.95
CA LEU A 66 -10.31 -6.67 7.79
C LEU A 66 -10.03 -5.83 6.53
N ILE A 67 -10.82 -4.77 6.33
CA ILE A 67 -10.70 -3.85 5.19
C ILE A 67 -9.43 -3.01 5.33
N GLU A 68 -9.11 -2.52 6.54
CA GLU A 68 -7.88 -1.73 6.77
C GLU A 68 -6.61 -2.51 6.45
N PHE A 69 -6.63 -3.85 6.59
CA PHE A 69 -5.53 -4.70 6.16
C PHE A 69 -5.34 -4.72 4.63
N HIS A 70 -6.44 -4.73 3.87
CA HIS A 70 -6.42 -4.87 2.40
C HIS A 70 -6.31 -3.54 1.67
N VAL A 71 -6.88 -2.47 2.21
CA VAL A 71 -6.82 -1.13 1.64
C VAL A 71 -5.52 -0.49 2.11
N PRO A 72 -4.51 -0.34 1.22
CA PRO A 72 -3.30 0.36 1.60
C PRO A 72 -3.72 1.76 2.05
N LYS A 73 -3.27 2.21 3.24
CA LYS A 73 -3.40 3.62 3.64
C LYS A 73 -2.97 4.46 2.44
N LEU A 74 -3.91 5.21 1.87
CA LEU A 74 -3.62 6.14 0.80
C LEU A 74 -2.62 7.14 1.37
N ALA A 75 -1.34 6.95 1.04
CA ALA A 75 -0.32 7.93 1.37
C ALA A 75 -0.77 9.22 0.70
N ARG A 76 -1.08 10.25 1.50
CA ARG A 76 -1.41 11.58 0.98
C ARG A 76 -0.27 11.97 0.04
N ARG A 77 -0.58 12.11 -1.25
CA ARG A 77 0.33 12.67 -2.24
C ARG A 77 -0.04 14.14 -2.35
N GLU A 78 0.82 14.99 -1.81
CA GLU A 78 0.74 16.41 -2.05
C GLU A 78 1.43 16.69 -3.38
N LEU A 79 0.68 17.24 -4.34
CA LEU A 79 1.24 17.70 -5.60
C LEU A 79 1.62 19.17 -5.41
N VAL A 80 2.89 19.41 -5.08
CA VAL A 80 3.47 20.75 -5.01
C VAL A 80 4.37 20.98 -6.23
N GLY A 81 4.45 22.23 -6.70
CA GLY A 81 5.45 22.61 -7.68
C GLY A 81 6.86 22.56 -7.08
N VAL A 82 7.86 22.71 -7.95
CA VAL A 82 9.26 22.81 -7.53
C VAL A 82 9.42 23.98 -6.56
N GLU A 83 10.14 23.79 -5.46
CA GLU A 83 10.38 24.82 -4.42
C GLU A 83 9.08 25.45 -3.86
N ASP A 84 8.05 24.63 -3.64
CA ASP A 84 6.71 25.08 -3.18
C ASP A 84 6.01 26.05 -4.15
N GLY A 85 6.45 26.06 -5.41
CA GLY A 85 5.88 26.86 -6.48
C GLY A 85 4.57 26.30 -7.06
N PRO A 86 3.98 26.98 -8.06
CA PRO A 86 2.79 26.51 -8.74
C PRO A 86 3.02 25.15 -9.42
N LEU A 87 1.99 24.30 -9.42
CA LEU A 87 2.01 23.04 -10.15
C LEU A 87 1.94 23.31 -11.66
N GLU A 88 3.00 22.96 -12.40
CA GLU A 88 3.02 23.01 -13.86
C GLU A 88 2.63 21.65 -14.47
N LEU A 89 1.62 21.64 -15.33
CA LEU A 89 1.13 20.45 -16.02
C LEU A 89 1.50 20.53 -17.52
N ILE A 90 2.40 19.65 -17.96
CA ILE A 90 2.72 19.48 -19.39
C ILE A 90 1.94 18.26 -19.90
N VAL A 91 0.92 18.50 -20.72
CA VAL A 91 0.11 17.44 -21.32
C VAL A 91 0.61 17.18 -22.74
N SER A 92 0.93 15.93 -23.04
CA SER A 92 1.17 15.45 -24.40
C SER A 92 0.33 14.20 -24.65
N TRP A 93 -0.11 14.03 -25.88
CA TRP A 93 -0.81 12.83 -26.30
C TRP A 93 0.21 11.74 -26.57
N GLN A 94 -0.06 10.53 -26.07
CA GLN A 94 0.68 9.37 -26.52
C GLN A 94 0.20 9.05 -27.95
N ASP A 95 1.09 9.15 -28.93
CA ASP A 95 0.78 8.69 -30.28
C ASP A 95 0.31 7.23 -30.18
N ARG A 96 -0.91 6.97 -30.66
CA ARG A 96 -1.44 5.62 -30.80
C ARG A 96 -0.70 4.96 -31.96
N GLY A 97 0.45 4.36 -31.65
CA GLY A 97 1.09 3.36 -32.50
C GLY A 97 0.30 2.05 -32.50
#